data_AF-A0A846DT52-F1
#
_entry.id   AF-A0A846DT52-F1
#
_cell.length_a   1.000
_cell.length_b   1.000
_cell.length_c   1.000
_cell.angle_alpha   90.00
_cell.angle_beta   90.00
_cell.angle_gamma   90.00
#
_symmetry.space_group_name_H-M   'P 1'
#
loop_
_entity.id
_entity.type
_entity.pdbx_description
1 polymer ?
#
loop_
_entity_poly.entity_id
_entity_poly.type
_entity_poly.pdbx_seq_one_letter_code
_entity_poly.pdbx_strand_id
1 'polypeptide(L)'
;VNLLSNRSLSNKLELVIQTLEFPVTKVIAGYVARTGETVMALDPYNDPRFNLHCDQETGFQTRNILSLPIFDNQKQKMIAVIQALNKLEDLEFDQEDEQKLQSFVQALGTVLQTSIACMQKSYQFEGMNSKGV
;
A
#
# COMPACT_ATOMS: atom_id res chain seq x y z
N VAL A 1 -17.26 -21.68 -14.59
CA VAL A 1 -17.55 -22.23 -15.94
C VAL A 1 -16.72 -21.41 -16.93
N ASN A 2 -15.80 -22.10 -17.63
CA ASN A 2 -14.84 -21.67 -18.67
C ASN A 2 -14.69 -20.18 -19.04
N LEU A 3 -13.43 -19.75 -19.18
CA LEU A 3 -12.85 -19.43 -20.49
C LEU A 3 -11.30 -19.44 -20.39
N LEU A 4 -10.70 -20.57 -20.73
CA LEU A 4 -9.32 -20.61 -21.24
C LEU A 4 -9.38 -20.27 -22.73
N SER A 5 -8.84 -19.13 -23.15
CA SER A 5 -8.25 -18.95 -24.47
C SER A 5 -7.54 -17.60 -24.57
N ASN A 6 -6.26 -17.56 -24.25
CA ASN A 6 -5.29 -16.90 -25.14
C ASN A 6 -3.86 -17.24 -24.71
N ARG A 7 -3.32 -18.31 -25.29
CA ARG A 7 -1.87 -18.43 -25.49
C ARG A 7 -1.54 -17.67 -26.78
N SER A 8 -1.01 -16.46 -26.65
CA SER A 8 -0.06 -15.93 -27.63
C SER A 8 0.82 -14.87 -26.96
N LEU A 9 2.09 -15.21 -26.87
CA LEU A 9 3.18 -14.46 -26.25
C LEU A 9 3.32 -13.05 -26.84
N SER A 10 3.06 -12.05 -26.00
CA SER A 10 3.87 -10.83 -25.94
C SER A 10 3.91 -10.44 -24.47
N ASN A 11 5.10 -10.16 -23.95
CA ASN A 11 5.34 -9.74 -22.56
C ASN A 11 4.67 -8.39 -22.28
N LYS A 12 3.35 -8.38 -22.22
CA LYS A 12 2.54 -7.26 -21.77
C LYS A 12 2.41 -7.48 -20.27
N LEU A 13 3.26 -6.81 -19.50
CA LEU A 13 2.99 -6.56 -18.08
C LEU A 13 1.70 -5.73 -18.05
N GLU A 14 0.57 -6.43 -18.06
CA GLU A 14 -0.72 -5.82 -17.76
C GLU A 14 -0.68 -5.54 -16.26
N LEU A 15 -0.51 -4.27 -15.90
CA LEU A 15 -0.59 -3.83 -14.52
C LEU A 15 -2.04 -4.03 -14.08
N VAL A 16 -2.32 -5.20 -13.50
CA VAL A 16 -3.62 -5.48 -12.88
C VAL A 16 -3.61 -4.80 -11.51
N ILE A 17 -4.28 -3.66 -11.41
CA ILE A 17 -4.52 -3.00 -10.11
C ILE A 17 -5.69 -3.72 -9.45
N GLN A 18 -5.40 -4.46 -8.39
CA GLN A 18 -6.42 -5.12 -7.58
C GLN A 18 -6.65 -4.33 -6.29
N THR A 19 -7.90 -3.91 -6.07
CA THR A 19 -8.31 -3.30 -4.80
C THR A 19 -8.72 -4.38 -3.82
N LEU A 20 -8.17 -4.33 -2.61
CA LEU A 20 -8.54 -5.22 -1.50
C LEU A 20 -9.00 -4.36 -0.33
N GLU A 21 -10.14 -4.71 0.25
CA GLU A 21 -10.73 -4.00 1.38
C GLU A 21 -10.65 -4.85 2.65
N PHE A 22 -10.05 -4.28 3.70
CA PHE A 22 -9.92 -4.95 4.99
C PHE A 22 -10.29 -4.01 6.13
N PRO A 23 -10.82 -4.53 7.25
CA PRO A 23 -10.88 -3.78 8.48
C PRO A 23 -9.48 -3.32 8.87
N VAL A 24 -9.30 -2.02 9.12
CA VAL A 24 -8.00 -1.44 9.47
C VAL A 24 -7.35 -2.14 10.68
N THR A 25 -8.15 -2.69 11.59
CA THR A 25 -7.68 -3.40 12.79
C THR A 25 -7.04 -4.75 12.51
N LYS A 26 -7.24 -5.32 11.31
CA LYS A 26 -6.83 -6.69 11.01
C LYS A 26 -5.59 -6.81 10.13
N VAL A 27 -5.00 -5.70 9.67
CA VAL A 27 -3.85 -5.74 8.75
C VAL A 27 -2.68 -4.91 9.29
N ILE A 28 -1.45 -5.33 9.00
CA ILE A 28 -0.23 -4.61 9.44
C ILE A 28 -0.24 -3.17 8.95
N ALA A 29 -0.55 -2.93 7.67
CA ALA A 29 -0.72 -1.58 7.14
C ALA A 29 -1.71 -0.74 7.96
N GLY A 30 -2.75 -1.37 8.50
CA GLY A 30 -3.74 -0.71 9.32
C GLY A 30 -3.26 -0.44 10.74
N TYR A 31 -2.41 -1.30 11.32
CA TYR A 31 -1.69 -0.98 12.56
C TYR A 31 -0.86 0.28 12.37
N VAL A 32 -0.01 0.30 11.33
CA VAL A 32 0.81 1.46 10.97
C VAL A 32 -0.05 2.70 10.74
N ALA A 33 -1.20 2.56 10.05
CA ALA A 33 -2.13 3.66 9.81
C ALA A 33 -2.70 4.29 11.10
N ARG A 34 -2.83 3.51 12.17
CA ARG A 34 -3.36 3.99 13.46
C ARG A 34 -2.29 4.54 14.38
N THR A 35 -1.11 3.91 14.42
CA THR A 35 -0.06 4.24 15.38
C THR A 35 0.99 5.19 14.83
N GLY A 36 1.20 5.19 13.50
CA GLY A 36 2.32 5.88 12.87
C GLY A 36 3.67 5.23 13.17
N GLU A 37 3.67 3.99 13.64
CA GLU A 37 4.88 3.23 13.92
C GLU A 37 5.23 2.35 12.72
N THR A 38 6.49 2.41 12.29
CA THR A 38 7.06 1.47 11.32
C THR A 38 7.00 0.05 11.87
N VAL A 39 6.66 -0.91 11.02
CA VAL A 39 6.62 -2.34 11.36
C VAL A 39 7.48 -3.13 10.39
N MET A 40 8.41 -3.90 10.95
CA MET A 40 9.14 -4.94 10.25
C MET A 40 8.73 -6.30 10.83
N ALA A 41 7.98 -7.08 10.05
CA ALA A 41 7.54 -8.42 10.44
C ALA A 41 8.33 -9.45 9.62
N LEU A 42 9.29 -10.11 10.29
CA LEU A 42 10.14 -11.13 9.68
C LEU A 42 9.42 -12.47 9.53
N ASP A 43 8.40 -12.71 10.36
CA ASP A 43 7.50 -13.85 10.27
C ASP A 43 6.04 -13.38 10.46
N PRO A 44 5.38 -12.93 9.36
CA PRO A 44 4.01 -12.41 9.42
C PRO A 44 2.99 -13.42 9.95
N TYR A 45 3.18 -14.73 9.72
CA TYR A 45 2.19 -15.74 10.14
C TYR A 45 2.15 -15.92 11.66
N ASN A 46 3.21 -15.54 12.36
CA ASN A 46 3.27 -15.49 13.82
C ASN A 46 3.05 -14.06 14.38
N ASP A 47 2.79 -13.06 13.53
CA ASP A 47 2.47 -11.70 13.96
C ASP A 47 0.94 -11.54 14.14
N PRO A 48 0.44 -11.20 15.35
CA PRO A 48 -0.99 -11.05 15.61
C PRO A 48 -1.67 -9.91 14.82
N ARG A 49 -0.89 -9.02 14.19
CA ARG A 49 -1.36 -7.90 13.36
C ARG A 49 -1.56 -8.31 11.90
N PHE A 50 -1.11 -9.51 11.50
CA PHE A 50 -1.21 -10.01 10.14
C PHE A 50 -2.56 -10.70 9.87
N ASN A 51 -3.07 -10.54 8.64
CA ASN A 51 -4.28 -11.22 8.18
C ASN A 51 -3.93 -12.33 7.18
N LEU A 52 -3.86 -13.56 7.65
CA LEU A 52 -3.61 -14.73 6.79
C LEU A 52 -4.68 -14.93 5.71
N HIS A 53 -5.90 -14.40 5.91
CA HIS A 53 -6.98 -14.56 4.94
C HIS A 53 -6.67 -13.91 3.59
N CYS A 54 -5.90 -12.80 3.59
CA CYS A 54 -5.47 -12.14 2.34
C CYS A 54 -4.67 -13.10 1.46
N ASP A 55 -3.71 -13.80 2.06
CA ASP A 55 -2.83 -14.75 1.38
C ASP A 55 -3.62 -15.97 0.90
N GLN A 56 -4.58 -16.44 1.69
CA GLN A 56 -5.45 -17.56 1.32
C GLN A 56 -6.33 -17.25 0.09
N GLU A 57 -6.93 -16.07 0.03
CA GLU A 57 -7.82 -15.67 -1.07
C GLU A 57 -7.05 -15.35 -2.36
N THR A 58 -5.84 -14.82 -2.24
CA THR A 58 -5.01 -14.41 -3.39
C THR A 58 -4.07 -15.51 -3.88
N GLY A 59 -3.80 -16.54 -3.06
CA GLY A 59 -2.76 -17.53 -3.29
C GLY A 59 -1.34 -16.99 -3.13
N PHE A 60 -1.19 -15.75 -2.62
CA PHE A 60 0.09 -15.15 -2.30
C PHE A 60 0.63 -15.71 -0.99
N GLN A 61 1.95 -15.82 -0.85
CA GLN A 61 2.59 -16.24 0.39
C GLN A 61 3.52 -15.15 0.89
N THR A 62 3.17 -14.52 2.01
CA THR A 62 3.92 -13.41 2.60
C THR A 62 4.92 -13.92 3.62
N ARG A 63 6.21 -13.93 3.27
CA ARG A 63 7.29 -14.37 4.17
C ARG A 63 7.84 -13.26 5.05
N ASN A 64 7.91 -12.02 4.55
CA ASN A 64 8.33 -10.88 5.37
C ASN A 64 7.72 -9.56 4.86
N ILE A 65 7.61 -8.60 5.77
CA ILE A 65 6.92 -7.33 5.57
C ILE A 65 7.75 -6.19 6.16
N LEU A 66 7.88 -5.09 5.41
CA LEU A 66 8.34 -3.80 5.90
C LEU A 66 7.29 -2.74 5.57
N SER A 67 6.65 -2.17 6.60
CA SER A 67 5.54 -1.23 6.47
C SER A 67 5.85 0.10 7.17
N LEU A 68 5.78 1.20 6.43
CA LEU A 68 6.11 2.54 6.90
C LEU A 68 4.93 3.50 6.70
N PRO A 69 4.69 4.43 7.65
CA PRO A 69 3.74 5.51 7.47
C PRO A 69 4.28 6.55 6.49
N ILE A 70 3.40 7.14 5.68
CA ILE A 70 3.70 8.32 4.87
C ILE A 70 2.99 9.53 5.49
N PHE A 71 3.79 10.54 5.84
CA PHE A 71 3.30 11.80 6.39
C PHE A 71 3.29 12.92 5.36
N ASP A 72 2.36 13.85 5.52
CA ASP A 72 2.45 15.19 4.94
C ASP A 72 3.59 15.94 5.62
N ASN A 73 4.65 16.20 4.85
CA ASN A 73 5.85 16.91 5.29
C ASN A 73 5.54 18.29 5.93
N GLN A 74 4.42 18.92 5.57
CA GLN A 74 4.06 20.25 6.09
C GLN A 74 3.23 20.20 7.37
N LYS A 75 2.34 19.21 7.49
CA LYS A 75 1.32 19.17 8.54
C LYS A 75 1.52 18.06 9.57
N GLN A 76 2.56 17.23 9.42
CA GLN A 76 2.80 16.03 10.23
C GLN A 76 1.55 15.12 10.32
N LYS A 77 0.69 15.20 9.30
CA LYS A 77 -0.53 14.40 9.20
C LYS A 77 -0.20 13.17 8.39
N MET A 78 -0.49 11.98 8.92
CA MET A 78 -0.38 10.76 8.12
C MET A 78 -1.40 10.77 6.99
N ILE A 79 -0.95 10.47 5.77
CA ILE A 79 -1.78 10.50 4.56
C ILE A 79 -1.88 9.14 3.87
N ALA A 80 -0.90 8.24 4.08
CA ALA A 80 -0.88 6.91 3.49
C ALA A 80 0.04 5.98 4.28
N VAL A 81 0.06 4.71 3.90
CA VAL A 81 1.01 3.69 4.35
C VAL A 81 1.62 3.03 3.11
N ILE A 82 2.93 2.81 3.12
CA ILE A 82 3.61 1.99 2.12
C ILE A 82 4.03 0.67 2.76
N GLN A 83 3.99 -0.40 1.98
CA GLN A 83 4.39 -1.72 2.44
C GLN A 83 5.19 -2.43 1.34
N ALA A 84 6.39 -2.88 1.69
CA ALA A 84 7.17 -3.81 0.90
C ALA A 84 6.93 -5.23 1.45
N LEU A 85 6.71 -6.18 0.55
CA LEU A 85 6.49 -7.58 0.85
C LEU A 85 7.62 -8.40 0.23
N ASN A 86 8.00 -9.48 0.89
CA ASN A 86 8.88 -10.50 0.36
C ASN A 86 10.19 -9.95 -0.24
N LYS A 87 11.13 -9.54 0.62
CA LYS A 87 12.50 -9.25 0.19
C LYS A 87 13.04 -10.43 -0.65
N LEU A 88 13.75 -10.07 -1.71
CA LEU A 88 14.27 -11.02 -2.70
C LEU A 88 15.39 -11.89 -2.11
N GLU A 89 15.75 -12.94 -2.84
CA GLU A 89 16.84 -13.86 -2.49
C GLU A 89 16.64 -14.55 -1.13
N ASP A 90 15.38 -14.64 -0.69
CA ASP A 90 14.97 -15.20 0.60
C ASP A 90 15.68 -14.57 1.81
N LEU A 91 16.04 -13.30 1.67
CA LEU A 91 16.58 -12.47 2.74
C LEU A 91 15.47 -11.87 3.61
N GLU A 92 15.87 -11.45 4.81
CA GLU A 92 15.05 -10.67 5.72
C GLU A 92 15.30 -9.17 5.54
N PHE A 93 14.25 -8.36 5.73
CA PHE A 93 14.43 -6.91 5.81
C PHE A 93 15.31 -6.54 6.99
N ASP A 94 16.12 -5.50 6.81
CA ASP A 94 17.01 -4.99 7.84
C ASP A 94 16.86 -3.47 7.99
N GLN A 95 17.65 -2.90 8.89
CA GLN A 95 17.61 -1.46 9.17
C GLN A 95 18.08 -0.62 7.97
N GLU A 96 18.92 -1.15 7.09
CA GLU A 96 19.36 -0.45 5.88
C GLU A 96 18.21 -0.33 4.88
N ASP A 97 17.41 -1.39 4.72
CA ASP A 97 16.19 -1.36 3.91
C ASP A 97 15.17 -0.35 4.46
N GLU A 98 14.98 -0.32 5.78
CA GLU A 98 14.13 0.66 6.44
C GLU A 98 14.58 2.09 6.12
N GLN A 99 15.87 2.39 6.24
CA GLN A 99 16.42 3.72 5.94
C GLN A 99 16.25 4.11 4.46
N LYS A 100 16.45 3.16 3.55
CA LYS A 100 16.23 3.37 2.10
C LYS A 100 14.76 3.67 1.81
N LEU A 101 13.85 2.86 2.36
CA LEU A 101 12.42 3.05 2.16
C LEU A 101 11.93 4.34 2.84
N GLN A 102 12.48 4.70 4.00
CA GLN A 102 12.19 5.97 4.68
C GLN A 102 12.58 7.18 3.83
N SER A 103 13.73 7.13 3.15
CA SER A 103 14.16 8.18 2.23
C SER A 103 13.21 8.31 1.04
N PHE A 104 12.71 7.18 0.52
CA PHE A 104 11.71 7.17 -0.54
C PHE A 104 10.36 7.74 -0.09
N VAL A 105 9.90 7.39 1.11
CA VAL A 105 8.67 7.90 1.74
C VAL A 105 8.66 9.42 1.86
N GLN A 106 9.78 10.04 2.20
CA GLN A 106 9.88 11.50 2.31
C GLN A 106 9.58 12.21 0.97
N ALA A 107 10.05 11.64 -0.14
CA ALA A 107 9.76 12.16 -1.48
C ALA A 107 8.28 11.94 -1.86
N LEU A 108 7.72 10.78 -1.51
CA LEU A 108 6.32 10.45 -1.80
C LEU A 108 5.32 11.33 -1.06
N GLY A 109 5.61 11.74 0.18
CA GLY A 109 4.71 12.56 0.99
C GLY A 109 4.24 13.82 0.27
N THR A 110 5.17 14.55 -0.37
CA THR A 110 4.86 15.76 -1.13
C THR A 110 4.02 15.47 -2.38
N VAL A 111 4.36 14.41 -3.11
CA VAL A 111 3.66 14.02 -4.35
C VAL A 111 2.22 13.62 -4.03
N LEU A 112 2.03 12.72 -3.07
CA LEU A 112 0.70 12.23 -2.67
C LEU A 112 -0.18 13.37 -2.15
N GLN A 113 0.38 14.27 -1.33
CA GLN A 113 -0.34 15.44 -0.85
C GLN A 113 -0.83 16.33 -2.02
N THR A 114 0.03 16.57 -3.01
CA THR A 114 -0.31 17.39 -4.17
C THR A 114 -1.40 16.73 -5.01
N SER A 115 -1.27 15.42 -5.25
CA SER A 115 -2.27 14.63 -5.99
C SER A 115 -3.62 14.61 -5.28
N ILE A 116 -3.64 14.38 -3.97
CA ILE A 116 -4.88 14.39 -3.16
C ILE A 116 -5.54 15.76 -3.20
N ALA A 117 -4.77 16.85 -3.03
CA ALA A 117 -5.30 18.20 -3.08
C ALA A 117 -5.86 18.56 -4.46
N CYS A 118 -5.20 18.11 -5.53
CA CYS A 118 -5.68 18.29 -6.91
C CYS A 118 -7.02 17.58 -7.12
N MET A 119 -7.11 16.29 -6.74
CA MET A 119 -8.35 15.52 -6.85
C MET A 119 -9.50 16.18 -6.07
N GLN A 120 -9.26 16.62 -4.83
CA GLN A 120 -10.28 17.28 -4.01
C GLN A 120 -10.83 18.56 -4.66
N LYS A 121 -9.96 19.37 -5.27
CA LYS A 121 -10.38 20.59 -5.99
C LYS A 121 -11.22 20.27 -7.23
N SER A 122 -10.86 19.24 -7.99
CA SER A 122 -11.64 18.80 -9.14
C SER A 122 -13.04 18.34 -8.75
N TYR A 123 -13.18 17.54 -7.68
CA TYR A 123 -14.48 17.12 -7.17
C TYR A 123 -15.35 18.30 -6.69
N GLN A 124 -14.75 19.30 -6.05
CA GLN A 124 -15.48 20.50 -5.62
C GLN A 124 -15.99 21.31 -6.82
N PHE A 125 -15.22 21.38 -7.90
CA PHE A 125 -15.61 22.09 -9.12
C PHE A 125 -16.80 21.41 -9.83
N GLU A 126 -16.78 20.07 -9.95
CA GLU A 126 -17.90 19.30 -10.51
C GLU A 126 -19.18 19.39 -9.66
N GLY A 127 -19.03 19.42 -8.32
CA GLY A 127 -20.13 19.63 -7.38
C GLY A 127 -20.77 21.03 -7.46
N MET A 128 -20.03 22.05 -7.91
CA MET A 128 -20.56 23.40 -8.13
C MET A 128 -21.32 23.51 -9.46
N ASN A 129 -20.87 22.81 -10.51
CA ASN A 129 -21.55 22.80 -11.82
C ASN A 129 -22.86 21.99 -11.81
N SER A 130 -22.98 20.97 -10.96
CA SER A 130 -24.20 20.16 -10.83
C SER A 130 -25.33 20.81 -10.03
N LYS A 131 -25.05 21.88 -9.27
CA LYS A 131 -26.06 22.69 -8.56
C LYS A 131 -26.48 23.96 -9.30
N GLY A 132 -26.02 24.13 -10.54
CA GLY A 132 -26.24 25.30 -11.38
C GLY A 132 -27.07 25.06 -12.65
N VAL A 133 -27.85 23.99 -12.71
CA VAL A 133 -28.86 23.73 -13.76
C VAL A 133 -30.24 23.68 -13.15
#